data_AF-B2IIJ4-F1
#
_entry.id   AF-B2IIJ4-F1
#
_cell.length_a   1.000
_cell.length_b   1.000
_cell.length_c   1.000
_cell.angle_alpha   90.00
_cell.angle_beta   90.00
_cell.angle_gamma   90.00
#
_symmetry.space_group_name_H-M   'P 1'
#
loop_
_entity.id
_entity.type
_entity.pdbx_description
1 polymer ?
#
loop_
_entity_poly.entity_id
_entity_poly.type
_entity_poly.pdbx_seq_one_letter_code
_entity_poly.pdbx_strand_id
1 'polypeptide(L)'
;MGVNLPRDTTLAGFRLTQVKQALKVYARTGQEENFFEAKSFAPSRLEAAALYEEMLERKLIDPEAVSHEHHLTEAGLAIAGGKTRRSPLRTARRVLDDLLARIEHMNEQSAPLNLVERVWLFGSVMRGQATVGDIDLAIETAHNPAFDDDASHSTRLRELVDQAPDHLLFLQKLYWHEERGIFGKRRHPLLAGAHIGSGELQRLGVPCQLIFDRSRGGRVDDEVIPRHPDSPGRSNEMSAPRELPDLTPLSSVPRPMDARWMSAHKIDGSISPHRLFTERRTVPGSGSYVMTDDTELRWHDWCPASLKTGGYDGVSKVLLKYQETWSDPKGRDAASMVLRREIRDLETEIELRVELSNFERPRRLKPRPDRALVHLCGMAAMIMCGDIHRQTMRLNERQVHKMIVIDVDTSGLPDEIRETAPVWIKSLLEELAPPASSNEDSHSEVEPT
;
A
#
# COMPACT_ATOMS: atom_id res chain seq x y z
N MET A 1 17.31 12.14 -0.73
CA MET A 1 16.49 12.97 -1.64
C MET A 1 15.55 12.07 -2.43
N GLY A 2 14.25 12.41 -2.53
CA GLY A 2 13.26 11.61 -3.28
C GLY A 2 13.17 12.00 -4.75
N VAL A 3 12.81 11.03 -5.60
CA VAL A 3 12.58 11.20 -7.05
C VAL A 3 11.29 11.97 -7.34
N ASN A 4 11.19 12.68 -8.46
CA ASN A 4 9.89 13.23 -8.89
C ASN A 4 9.12 12.13 -9.61
N LEU A 5 7.88 11.87 -9.18
CA LEU A 5 7.02 10.91 -9.88
C LEU A 5 6.29 11.62 -11.02
N PRO A 6 6.38 11.12 -12.27
CA PRO A 6 5.60 11.65 -13.38
C PRO A 6 4.10 11.56 -13.08
N ARG A 7 3.31 12.53 -13.57
CA ARG A 7 1.87 12.62 -13.28
C ARG A 7 1.05 11.56 -14.01
N ASP A 8 1.38 11.33 -15.26
CA ASP A 8 0.56 10.52 -16.19
C ASP A 8 1.10 9.10 -16.35
N THR A 9 2.18 8.76 -15.65
CA THR A 9 2.71 7.40 -15.64
C THR A 9 1.83 6.52 -14.74
N THR A 10 1.50 5.36 -15.28
CA THR A 10 0.79 4.30 -14.58
C THR A 10 1.65 3.03 -14.56
N LEU A 11 1.30 2.12 -13.65
CA LEU A 11 1.87 0.79 -13.52
C LEU A 11 0.69 -0.17 -13.54
N ALA A 12 0.56 -0.94 -14.61
CA ALA A 12 -0.59 -1.78 -14.89
C ALA A 12 -1.93 -1.04 -14.74
N GLY A 13 -2.02 0.23 -15.15
CA GLY A 13 -3.22 1.06 -14.99
C GLY A 13 -3.38 1.74 -13.62
N PHE A 14 -2.57 1.41 -12.61
CA PHE A 14 -2.53 2.14 -11.34
C PHE A 14 -1.68 3.40 -11.48
N ARG A 15 -2.19 4.55 -11.04
CA ARG A 15 -1.39 5.79 -11.01
C ARG A 15 -0.21 5.63 -10.06
N LEU A 16 0.96 6.20 -10.38
CA LEU A 16 2.12 6.16 -9.48
C LEU A 16 1.85 6.72 -8.07
N THR A 17 0.88 7.62 -7.92
CA THR A 17 0.41 8.08 -6.61
C THR A 17 -0.23 6.96 -5.78
N GLN A 18 -0.99 6.07 -6.41
CA GLN A 18 -1.59 4.89 -5.77
C GLN A 18 -0.50 3.88 -5.44
N VAL A 19 0.40 3.58 -6.37
CA VAL A 19 1.56 2.68 -6.16
C VAL A 19 2.41 3.17 -4.97
N LYS A 20 2.73 4.47 -4.93
CA LYS A 20 3.44 5.09 -3.81
C LYS A 20 2.71 4.89 -2.48
N GLN A 21 1.39 5.12 -2.45
CA GLN A 21 0.60 4.97 -1.24
C GLN A 21 0.56 3.49 -0.79
N ALA A 22 0.46 2.57 -1.72
CA ALA A 22 0.49 1.13 -1.49
C ALA A 22 1.84 0.70 -0.88
N LEU A 23 2.96 1.10 -1.49
CA LEU A 23 4.31 0.84 -0.96
C LEU A 23 4.52 1.43 0.43
N LYS A 24 3.97 2.63 0.71
CA LYS A 24 4.02 3.23 2.05
C LYS A 24 3.22 2.46 3.09
N VAL A 25 2.04 1.94 2.72
CA VAL A 25 1.26 1.09 3.61
C VAL A 25 2.03 -0.18 3.90
N TYR A 26 2.55 -0.85 2.87
CA TYR A 26 3.32 -2.08 3.01
C TYR A 26 4.57 -1.88 3.86
N ALA A 27 5.39 -0.85 3.59
CA ALA A 27 6.59 -0.54 4.36
C ALA A 27 6.33 -0.25 5.84
N ARG A 28 5.15 0.30 6.17
CA ARG A 28 4.78 0.60 7.55
C ARG A 28 4.37 -0.65 8.34
N THR A 29 3.70 -1.60 7.69
CA THR A 29 3.11 -2.75 8.38
C THR A 29 3.92 -4.03 8.22
N GLY A 30 4.66 -4.18 7.12
CA GLY A 30 5.38 -5.39 6.75
C GLY A 30 4.49 -6.63 6.67
N GLN A 31 3.18 -6.44 6.52
CA GLN A 31 2.16 -7.47 6.61
C GLN A 31 1.19 -7.33 5.44
N GLU A 32 1.03 -8.42 4.69
CA GLU A 32 0.16 -8.55 3.53
C GLU A 32 -1.31 -8.35 3.90
N GLU A 33 -1.77 -8.87 5.05
CA GLU A 33 -3.14 -8.68 5.51
C GLU A 33 -3.52 -7.19 5.61
N ASN A 34 -2.66 -6.38 6.24
CA ASN A 34 -2.90 -4.94 6.37
C ASN A 34 -2.86 -4.21 5.02
N PHE A 35 -2.04 -4.69 4.08
CA PHE A 35 -1.98 -4.15 2.75
C PHE A 35 -3.30 -4.37 1.99
N PHE A 36 -3.80 -5.59 1.98
CA PHE A 36 -5.03 -5.96 1.26
C PHE A 36 -6.30 -5.30 1.79
N GLU A 37 -6.27 -4.84 3.05
CA GLU A 37 -7.40 -4.15 3.68
C GLU A 37 -7.36 -2.62 3.54
N ALA A 38 -6.25 -2.07 3.05
CA ALA A 38 -6.08 -0.62 2.99
C ALA A 38 -6.83 0.02 1.82
N LYS A 39 -7.97 0.66 2.13
CA LYS A 39 -8.79 1.41 1.16
C LYS A 39 -8.16 2.70 0.63
N SER A 40 -6.96 3.06 1.08
CA SER A 40 -6.30 4.33 0.73
C SER A 40 -5.72 4.37 -0.70
N PHE A 41 -5.54 3.22 -1.35
CA PHE A 41 -4.97 3.14 -2.70
C PHE A 41 -5.78 2.28 -3.67
N ALA A 42 -6.55 1.32 -3.16
CA ALA A 42 -7.44 0.46 -3.95
C ALA A 42 -8.81 0.35 -3.25
N PRO A 43 -9.94 0.48 -3.98
CA PRO A 43 -11.29 0.33 -3.44
C PRO A 43 -11.62 -1.13 -3.07
N SER A 44 -11.10 -2.10 -3.83
CA SER A 44 -11.38 -3.53 -3.67
C SER A 44 -10.13 -4.31 -3.27
N ARG A 45 -10.33 -5.49 -2.64
CA ARG A 45 -9.21 -6.39 -2.32
C ARG A 45 -8.58 -6.96 -3.58
N LEU A 46 -9.39 -7.24 -4.61
CA LEU A 46 -8.94 -7.71 -5.91
C LEU A 46 -7.96 -6.72 -6.56
N GLU A 47 -8.28 -5.43 -6.58
CA GLU A 47 -7.37 -4.41 -7.11
C GLU A 47 -6.09 -4.28 -6.27
N ALA A 48 -6.20 -4.37 -4.94
CA ALA A 48 -5.02 -4.40 -4.08
C ALA A 48 -4.14 -5.62 -4.40
N ALA A 49 -4.75 -6.79 -4.60
CA ALA A 49 -4.08 -8.02 -4.98
C ALA A 49 -3.35 -7.93 -6.31
N ALA A 50 -4.01 -7.38 -7.33
CA ALA A 50 -3.38 -7.14 -8.63
C ALA A 50 -2.17 -6.21 -8.47
N LEU A 51 -2.33 -5.08 -7.78
CA LEU A 51 -1.23 -4.15 -7.53
C LEU A 51 -0.07 -4.80 -6.74
N TYR A 52 -0.36 -5.65 -5.75
CA TYR A 52 0.66 -6.34 -4.97
C TYR A 52 1.54 -7.24 -5.85
N GLU A 53 0.90 -8.07 -6.66
CA GLU A 53 1.58 -8.95 -7.62
C GLU A 53 2.42 -8.17 -8.64
N GLU A 54 1.91 -7.04 -9.10
CA GLU A 54 2.65 -6.13 -9.99
C GLU A 54 3.89 -5.53 -9.33
N MET A 55 3.80 -5.16 -8.06
CA MET A 55 4.94 -4.68 -7.28
C MET A 55 5.98 -5.78 -7.04
N LEU A 56 5.55 -7.03 -6.83
CA LEU A 56 6.46 -8.18 -6.73
C LEU A 56 7.18 -8.44 -8.06
N GLU A 57 6.44 -8.52 -9.18
CA GLU A 57 7.02 -8.82 -10.50
C GLU A 57 8.02 -7.74 -10.95
N ARG A 58 7.76 -6.48 -10.63
CA ARG A 58 8.66 -5.35 -10.89
C ARG A 58 9.74 -5.17 -9.82
N LYS A 59 9.85 -6.09 -8.86
CA LYS A 59 10.84 -6.08 -7.77
C LYS A 59 10.83 -4.76 -7.00
N LEU A 60 9.64 -4.22 -6.71
CA LEU A 60 9.47 -3.07 -5.83
C LEU A 60 9.37 -3.53 -4.36
N ILE A 61 8.94 -4.77 -4.16
CA ILE A 61 8.88 -5.47 -2.88
C ILE A 61 9.88 -6.62 -2.94
N ASP A 62 10.59 -6.85 -1.83
CA ASP A 62 11.43 -8.03 -1.62
C ASP A 62 10.71 -8.99 -0.66
N PRO A 63 10.11 -10.09 -1.15
CA PRO A 63 9.40 -11.03 -0.31
C PRO A 63 10.33 -11.85 0.60
N GLU A 64 11.63 -11.91 0.32
CA GLU A 64 12.62 -12.68 1.09
C GLU A 64 13.30 -11.84 2.18
N ALA A 65 12.89 -10.58 2.35
CA ALA A 65 13.49 -9.69 3.34
C ALA A 65 13.33 -10.23 4.76
N VAL A 66 14.45 -10.64 5.37
CA VAL A 66 14.53 -11.21 6.73
C VAL A 66 14.13 -10.20 7.82
N SER A 67 14.22 -8.91 7.52
CA SER A 67 13.97 -7.80 8.43
C SER A 67 12.68 -7.09 8.06
N HIS A 68 11.82 -6.84 9.05
CA HIS A 68 10.60 -6.05 8.85
C HIS A 68 10.85 -4.61 8.39
N GLU A 69 12.10 -4.14 8.46
CA GLU A 69 12.51 -2.78 8.07
C GLU A 69 12.92 -2.67 6.58
N HIS A 70 13.11 -3.81 5.89
CA HIS A 70 13.70 -3.85 4.53
C HIS A 70 12.82 -4.54 3.48
N HIS A 71 11.50 -4.49 3.65
CA HIS A 71 10.52 -5.09 2.73
C HIS A 71 10.46 -4.47 1.33
N LEU A 72 10.99 -3.25 1.17
CA LEU A 72 11.05 -2.56 -0.11
C LEU A 72 12.46 -2.61 -0.68
N THR A 73 12.57 -2.92 -1.97
CA THR A 73 13.83 -2.78 -2.71
C THR A 73 14.20 -1.30 -2.86
N GLU A 74 15.41 -1.01 -3.36
CA GLU A 74 15.80 0.38 -3.69
C GLU A 74 14.82 1.06 -4.65
N ALA A 75 14.29 0.31 -5.63
CA ALA A 75 13.27 0.77 -6.56
C ALA A 75 11.94 1.09 -5.86
N GLY A 76 11.48 0.21 -4.96
CA GLY A 76 10.29 0.46 -4.14
C GLY A 76 10.46 1.67 -3.23
N LEU A 77 11.62 1.79 -2.59
CA LEU A 77 11.98 2.93 -1.74
C LEU A 77 12.08 4.24 -2.51
N ALA A 78 12.49 4.21 -3.78
CA ALA A 78 12.48 5.38 -4.66
C ALA A 78 11.04 5.86 -4.90
N ILE A 79 10.13 4.97 -5.29
CA ILE A 79 8.73 5.34 -5.54
C ILE A 79 8.02 5.75 -4.24
N ALA A 80 8.17 4.99 -3.15
CA ALA A 80 7.56 5.30 -1.85
C ALA A 80 7.98 6.69 -1.32
N GLY A 81 9.25 7.04 -1.51
CA GLY A 81 9.82 8.34 -1.15
C GLY A 81 9.63 9.43 -2.21
N GLY A 82 9.10 9.08 -3.39
CA GLY A 82 9.00 10.01 -4.52
C GLY A 82 7.98 11.13 -4.30
N LYS A 83 8.22 12.31 -4.86
CA LYS A 83 7.35 13.50 -4.71
C LYS A 83 6.34 13.55 -5.87
N THR A 84 5.05 13.66 -5.55
CA THR A 84 3.93 13.55 -6.51
C THR A 84 3.29 14.88 -6.90
N ARG A 85 3.43 15.92 -6.08
CA ARG A 85 2.89 17.26 -6.35
C ARG A 85 3.92 18.31 -5.96
N ARG A 86 4.38 19.09 -6.94
CA ARG A 86 5.16 20.30 -6.71
C ARG A 86 4.23 21.51 -6.74
N SER A 87 4.42 22.43 -5.81
CA SER A 87 3.72 23.71 -5.74
C SER A 87 4.54 24.80 -6.45
N PRO A 88 3.91 25.82 -7.03
CA PRO A 88 4.63 26.99 -7.52
C PRO A 88 5.48 27.63 -6.41
N LEU A 89 6.65 28.16 -6.75
CA LEU A 89 7.55 28.81 -5.79
C LEU A 89 6.85 29.88 -4.95
N ARG A 90 5.98 30.69 -5.58
CA ARG A 90 5.19 31.73 -4.90
C ARG A 90 4.33 31.16 -3.78
N THR A 91 3.71 30.00 -3.99
CA THR A 91 2.90 29.33 -2.97
C THR A 91 3.76 28.83 -1.82
N ALA A 92 4.93 28.25 -2.12
CA ALA A 92 5.86 27.79 -1.10
C ALA A 92 6.41 28.95 -0.26
N ARG A 93 6.78 30.07 -0.89
CA ARG A 93 7.22 31.28 -0.18
C ARG A 93 6.15 31.82 0.78
N ARG A 94 4.89 31.91 0.34
CA ARG A 94 3.79 32.31 1.24
C ARG A 94 3.67 31.38 2.46
N VAL A 95 3.75 30.07 2.26
CA VAL A 95 3.69 29.10 3.38
C VAL A 95 4.89 29.26 4.32
N LEU A 96 6.07 29.56 3.78
CA LEU A 96 7.26 29.86 4.58
C LEU A 96 7.07 31.16 5.39
N ASP A 97 6.55 32.21 4.75
CA ASP A 97 6.28 33.50 5.42
C ASP A 97 5.27 33.35 6.55
N ASP A 98 4.20 32.56 6.33
CA ASP A 98 3.19 32.26 7.35
C ASP A 98 3.78 31.47 8.53
N LEU A 99 4.73 30.56 8.26
CA LEU A 99 5.45 29.82 9.30
C LEU A 99 6.34 30.77 10.12
N LEU A 100 7.13 31.61 9.47
CA LEU A 100 8.02 32.55 10.15
C LEU A 100 7.23 33.55 11.02
N ALA A 101 6.11 34.07 10.52
CA ALA A 101 5.22 34.95 11.29
C ALA A 101 4.67 34.26 12.54
N ARG A 102 4.39 32.96 12.44
CA ARG A 102 3.92 32.16 13.58
C ARG A 102 5.04 31.94 14.60
N ILE A 103 6.26 31.68 14.13
CA ILE A 103 7.44 31.53 15.00
C ILE A 103 7.71 32.84 15.76
N GLU A 104 7.67 33.99 15.07
CA GLU A 104 7.76 35.33 15.69
C GLU A 104 6.71 35.48 16.79
N HIS A 105 5.44 35.24 16.46
CA HIS A 105 4.35 35.32 17.43
C HIS A 105 4.53 34.36 18.62
N MET A 106 4.97 33.13 18.37
CA MET A 106 5.21 32.14 19.43
C MET A 106 6.32 32.59 20.37
N ASN A 107 7.41 33.13 19.84
CA ASN A 107 8.56 33.60 20.63
C ASN A 107 8.26 34.86 21.45
N GLU A 108 7.27 35.66 21.04
CA GLU A 108 6.78 36.84 21.78
C GLU A 108 5.79 36.49 22.89
N GLN A 109 5.10 35.35 22.79
CA GLN A 109 4.17 34.91 23.82
C GLN A 109 4.90 34.51 25.12
N SER A 110 4.32 34.85 26.27
CA SER A 110 4.93 34.70 27.60
C SER A 110 4.99 33.28 28.16
N ALA A 111 4.93 32.21 27.34
CA ALA A 111 4.74 30.86 27.88
C ALA A 111 5.20 29.62 27.06
N PRO A 112 5.94 29.68 25.95
CA PRO A 112 6.43 28.45 25.33
C PRO A 112 7.55 27.84 26.18
N LEU A 113 7.60 26.52 26.28
CA LEU A 113 8.67 25.80 27.01
C LEU A 113 10.03 26.02 26.32
N ASN A 114 10.03 25.94 24.98
CA ASN A 114 11.17 26.19 24.13
C ASN A 114 10.89 27.37 23.19
N LEU A 115 11.92 28.13 22.88
CA LEU A 115 11.90 29.22 21.91
C LEU A 115 12.61 28.76 20.65
N VAL A 116 12.14 29.20 19.48
CA VAL A 116 12.90 29.00 18.24
C VAL A 116 14.02 30.04 18.19
N GLU A 117 15.27 29.59 18.13
CA GLU A 117 16.43 30.47 18.03
C GLU A 117 16.78 30.76 16.58
N ARG A 118 16.89 29.71 15.76
CA ARG A 118 17.35 29.82 14.38
C ARG A 118 16.50 28.95 13.45
N VAL A 119 16.26 29.43 12.23
CA VAL A 119 15.66 28.63 11.16
C VAL A 119 16.56 28.69 9.94
N TRP A 120 16.99 27.52 9.50
CA TRP A 120 17.81 27.35 8.31
C TRP A 120 16.99 26.74 7.18
N LEU A 121 17.02 27.39 6.03
CA LEU A 121 16.36 26.97 4.82
C LEU A 121 17.31 26.18 3.92
N PHE A 122 16.81 25.05 3.41
CA PHE A 122 17.52 24.20 2.48
C PHE A 122 16.72 24.04 1.17
N GLY A 123 17.39 23.49 0.15
CA GLY A 123 16.68 22.89 -0.97
C GLY A 123 16.07 23.88 -1.96
N SER A 124 14.84 23.58 -2.40
CA SER A 124 14.27 24.12 -3.64
C SER A 124 13.79 25.58 -3.53
N VAL A 125 13.28 25.99 -2.36
CA VAL A 125 12.81 27.36 -2.14
C VAL A 125 13.98 28.34 -2.17
N MET A 126 15.05 28.02 -1.44
CA MET A 126 16.29 28.81 -1.40
C MET A 126 16.90 28.98 -2.80
N ARG A 127 16.95 27.90 -3.60
CA ARG A 127 17.46 27.95 -4.98
C ARG A 127 16.54 28.64 -5.98
N GLY A 128 15.37 29.13 -5.56
CA GLY A 128 14.41 29.78 -6.45
C GLY A 128 13.85 28.87 -7.56
N GLN A 129 13.76 27.55 -7.32
CA GLN A 129 13.21 26.65 -8.32
C GLN A 129 11.74 26.98 -8.59
N ALA A 130 11.34 27.02 -9.87
CA ALA A 130 9.99 27.42 -10.29
C ALA A 130 8.87 26.64 -9.59
N THR A 131 9.14 25.36 -9.26
CA THR A 131 8.23 24.52 -8.48
C THR A 131 8.98 23.87 -7.32
N VAL A 132 8.26 23.57 -6.23
CA VAL A 132 8.80 23.13 -4.93
C VAL A 132 7.97 21.94 -4.45
N GLY A 133 8.61 20.81 -4.11
CA GLY A 133 7.90 19.64 -3.57
C GLY A 133 7.50 19.83 -2.10
N ASP A 134 8.46 20.26 -1.30
CA ASP A 134 8.43 20.54 0.14
C ASP A 134 9.45 21.66 0.44
N ILE A 135 9.34 22.20 1.63
CA ILE A 135 10.19 23.23 2.20
C ILE A 135 11.03 22.53 3.26
N ASP A 136 12.32 22.38 2.97
CA ASP A 136 13.27 21.72 3.86
C ASP A 136 13.80 22.75 4.86
N LEU A 137 13.49 22.56 6.15
CA LEU A 137 13.85 23.50 7.23
C LEU A 137 14.49 22.76 8.39
N ALA A 138 15.60 23.30 8.92
CA ALA A 138 16.09 22.96 10.25
C ALA A 138 15.68 24.06 11.22
N ILE A 139 14.89 23.71 12.23
CA ILE A 139 14.36 24.63 13.23
C ILE A 139 15.08 24.34 14.53
N GLU A 140 15.95 25.25 14.94
CA GLU A 140 16.70 25.13 16.18
C GLU A 140 15.93 25.78 17.31
N THR A 141 15.74 25.02 18.39
CA THR A 141 15.05 25.46 19.59
C THR A 141 16.00 25.48 20.77
N ALA A 142 15.77 26.41 21.70
CA ALA A 142 16.46 26.48 22.97
C ALA A 142 15.45 26.63 24.11
N HIS A 143 15.91 26.28 25.31
CA HIS A 143 15.12 26.44 26.52
C HIS A 143 14.68 27.89 26.72
N ASN A 144 13.44 28.10 27.16
CA ASN A 144 12.98 29.45 27.46
C ASN A 144 13.54 29.93 28.81
N PRO A 145 14.32 31.03 28.86
CA PRO A 145 14.91 31.54 30.10
C PRO A 145 13.88 31.97 31.15
N ALA A 146 12.61 32.16 30.77
CA ALA A 146 11.53 32.41 31.72
C ALA A 146 11.27 31.23 32.67
N PHE A 147 11.78 30.04 32.34
CA PHE A 147 11.62 28.81 33.11
C PHE A 147 12.98 28.18 33.47
N ASP A 148 13.99 29.00 33.78
CA ASP A 148 15.38 28.55 34.00
C ASP A 148 15.56 27.74 35.30
N ASP A 149 14.63 27.83 36.25
CA ASP A 149 14.62 26.99 37.45
C ASP A 149 13.76 25.72 37.26
N ASP A 150 14.20 24.62 37.88
CA ASP A 150 13.55 23.31 37.75
C ASP A 150 12.07 23.31 38.19
N ALA A 151 11.69 24.17 39.14
CA ALA A 151 10.35 24.18 39.71
C ALA A 151 9.36 24.87 38.76
N SER A 152 9.71 26.02 38.19
CA SER A 152 8.91 26.72 37.19
C SER A 152 8.82 25.90 35.89
N HIS A 153 9.93 25.31 35.45
CA HIS A 153 9.97 24.42 34.29
C HIS A 153 9.05 23.20 34.49
N SER A 154 9.18 22.50 35.62
CA SER A 154 8.34 21.34 35.93
C SER A 154 6.86 21.69 36.03
N THR A 155 6.53 22.85 36.57
CA THR A 155 5.15 23.32 36.67
C THR A 155 4.57 23.58 35.30
N ARG A 156 5.30 24.29 34.45
CA ARG A 156 4.88 24.56 33.07
C ARG A 156 4.75 23.29 32.25
N LEU A 157 5.67 22.34 32.44
CA LEU A 157 5.63 21.04 31.77
C LEU A 157 4.34 20.29 32.10
N ARG A 158 3.94 20.25 33.38
CA ARG A 158 2.69 19.62 33.80
C ARG A 158 1.47 20.30 33.18
N GLU A 159 1.42 21.63 33.19
CA GLU A 159 0.33 22.39 32.56
C GLU A 159 0.14 22.06 31.08
N LEU A 160 1.25 21.89 30.34
CA LEU A 160 1.21 21.50 28.93
C LEU A 160 0.72 20.05 28.79
N VAL A 161 1.28 19.11 29.55
CA VAL A 161 0.87 17.70 29.50
C VAL A 161 -0.64 17.51 29.74
N ASP A 162 -1.23 18.31 30.62
CA ASP A 162 -2.67 18.28 30.93
C ASP A 162 -3.55 18.87 29.81
N GLN A 163 -2.98 19.67 28.91
CA GLN A 163 -3.70 20.27 27.77
C GLN A 163 -3.65 19.41 26.49
N ALA A 164 -2.74 18.43 26.43
CA ALA A 164 -2.60 17.55 25.29
C ALA A 164 -3.60 16.37 25.33
N PRO A 165 -4.03 15.84 24.17
CA PRO A 165 -4.98 14.72 24.12
C PRO A 165 -4.56 13.49 24.94
N ASP A 166 -5.50 12.92 25.69
CA ASP A 166 -5.23 11.83 26.65
C ASP A 166 -4.72 10.53 26.02
N HIS A 167 -4.97 10.31 24.73
CA HIS A 167 -4.50 9.13 24.02
C HIS A 167 -2.99 9.18 23.68
N LEU A 168 -2.31 10.30 23.90
CA LEU A 168 -0.88 10.46 23.65
C LEU A 168 -0.05 10.08 24.87
N LEU A 169 1.09 9.42 24.62
CA LEU A 169 2.08 9.14 25.66
C LEU A 169 2.73 10.44 26.16
N PHE A 170 3.28 10.44 27.39
CA PHE A 170 3.85 11.63 28.03
C PHE A 170 4.81 12.43 27.14
N LEU A 171 5.83 11.79 26.55
CA LEU A 171 6.77 12.48 25.66
C LEU A 171 6.11 13.00 24.37
N GLN A 172 5.11 12.30 23.85
CA GLN A 172 4.36 12.73 22.66
C GLN A 172 3.51 13.96 22.96
N LYS A 173 3.01 14.11 24.19
CA LYS A 173 2.29 15.32 24.63
C LYS A 173 3.18 16.56 24.57
N LEU A 174 4.45 16.43 24.93
CA LEU A 174 5.42 17.53 24.84
C LEU A 174 5.69 17.94 23.40
N TYR A 175 6.03 16.97 22.54
CA TYR A 175 6.23 17.23 21.11
C TYR A 175 4.98 17.80 20.45
N TRP A 176 3.78 17.37 20.88
CA TRP A 176 2.53 17.89 20.37
C TRP A 176 2.37 19.40 20.60
N HIS A 177 2.79 19.92 21.77
CA HIS A 177 2.75 21.34 22.05
C HIS A 177 3.77 22.13 21.23
N GLU A 178 5.00 21.63 21.14
CA GLU A 178 6.07 22.27 20.36
C GLU A 178 5.71 22.33 18.87
N GLU A 179 5.25 21.21 18.30
CA GLU A 179 4.79 21.16 16.91
C GLU A 179 3.60 22.08 16.65
N ARG A 180 2.66 22.22 17.59
CA ARG A 180 1.50 23.11 17.40
C ARG A 180 1.84 24.57 17.55
N GLY A 181 2.79 24.91 18.42
CA GLY A 181 3.33 26.27 18.50
C GLY A 181 3.94 26.69 17.17
N ILE A 182 4.82 25.84 16.62
CA ILE A 182 5.57 26.11 15.40
C ILE A 182 4.70 25.99 14.15
N PHE A 183 3.94 24.89 13.97
CA PHE A 183 3.22 24.59 12.73
C PHE A 183 1.71 24.89 12.79
N GLY A 184 1.19 25.29 13.94
CA GLY A 184 -0.24 25.56 14.15
C GLY A 184 -1.07 24.28 14.37
N LYS A 185 -2.40 24.39 14.20
CA LYS A 185 -3.32 23.27 14.48
C LYS A 185 -3.04 22.02 13.64
N ARG A 186 -2.50 22.20 12.44
CA ARG A 186 -2.10 21.14 11.51
C ARG A 186 -0.94 21.64 10.66
N ARG A 187 0.13 20.85 10.56
CA ARG A 187 1.26 21.12 9.69
C ARG A 187 0.83 21.20 8.23
N HIS A 188 1.22 22.27 7.54
CA HIS A 188 0.95 22.42 6.11
C HIS A 188 1.73 21.34 5.31
N PRO A 189 1.15 20.72 4.26
CA PRO A 189 1.82 19.65 3.51
C PRO A 189 3.19 20.01 2.93
N LEU A 190 3.39 21.28 2.54
CA LEU A 190 4.70 21.78 2.08
C LEU A 190 5.76 21.83 3.18
N LEU A 191 5.40 21.79 4.46
CA LEU A 191 6.33 21.76 5.59
C LEU A 191 6.66 20.33 6.04
N ALA A 192 6.38 19.33 5.19
CA ALA A 192 6.67 17.93 5.51
C ALA A 192 8.19 17.66 5.68
N GLY A 193 9.05 18.45 5.02
CA GLY A 193 10.52 18.42 5.19
C GLY A 193 11.05 19.37 6.26
N ALA A 194 10.19 19.96 7.10
CA ALA A 194 10.62 20.78 8.23
C ALA A 194 10.87 19.90 9.47
N HIS A 195 12.05 20.03 10.06
CA HIS A 195 12.49 19.26 11.22
C HIS A 195 12.74 20.20 12.40
N ILE A 196 12.21 19.83 13.58
CA ILE A 196 12.57 20.46 14.86
C ILE A 196 13.85 19.77 15.33
N GLY A 197 14.87 20.56 15.63
CA GLY A 197 16.24 20.11 15.71
C GLY A 197 16.93 20.13 14.34
N SER A 198 18.24 20.29 14.36
CA SER A 198 19.01 20.59 13.15
C SER A 198 19.86 19.42 12.63
N GLY A 199 19.97 18.34 13.41
CA GLY A 199 20.90 17.24 13.14
C GLY A 199 20.75 16.58 11.76
N GLU A 200 19.53 16.33 11.27
CA GLU A 200 19.34 15.61 9.99
C GLU A 200 19.75 16.43 8.77
N LEU A 201 19.28 17.68 8.66
CA LEU A 201 19.56 18.52 7.50
C LEU A 201 20.99 19.10 7.54
N GLN A 202 21.53 19.38 8.73
CA GLN A 202 22.93 19.82 8.88
C GLN A 202 23.91 18.77 8.37
N ARG A 203 23.67 17.47 8.62
CA ARG A 203 24.51 16.36 8.16
C ARG A 203 24.51 16.16 6.64
N LEU A 204 23.59 16.79 5.92
CA LEU A 204 23.56 16.73 4.45
C LEU A 204 24.79 17.38 3.81
N GLY A 205 25.38 18.39 4.48
CA GLY A 205 26.50 19.15 3.93
C GLY A 205 26.15 19.87 2.62
N VAL A 206 24.90 20.30 2.46
CA VAL A 206 24.39 20.99 1.27
C VAL A 206 24.19 22.49 1.53
N PRO A 207 24.09 23.32 0.47
CA PRO A 207 23.87 24.75 0.64
C PRO A 207 22.61 25.08 1.44
N CYS A 208 22.72 26.09 2.29
CA CYS A 208 21.65 26.54 3.17
C CYS A 208 21.69 28.05 3.41
N GLN A 209 20.58 28.59 3.90
CA GLN A 209 20.43 30.01 4.20
C GLN A 209 19.84 30.18 5.60
N LEU A 210 20.42 31.05 6.43
CA LEU A 210 19.78 31.45 7.68
C LEU A 210 18.67 32.45 7.33
N ILE A 211 17.43 32.13 7.72
CA ILE A 211 16.24 32.94 7.38
C ILE A 211 15.51 33.48 8.62
N PHE A 212 15.91 33.02 9.80
CA PHE A 212 15.41 33.50 11.08
C PHE A 212 16.50 33.37 12.13
N ASP A 213 16.73 34.42 12.90
CA ASP A 213 17.62 34.48 14.05
C ASP A 213 17.02 35.37 15.14
N ARG A 214 16.60 34.75 16.24
CA ARG A 214 15.99 35.44 17.38
C ARG A 214 16.92 36.50 17.99
N SER A 215 18.22 36.21 18.06
CA SER A 215 19.21 37.14 18.64
C SER A 215 19.38 38.41 17.79
N ARG A 216 19.06 38.32 16.49
CA ARG A 216 19.08 39.43 15.53
C ARG A 216 17.71 40.07 15.30
N GLY A 217 16.73 39.76 16.13
CA GLY A 217 15.39 40.36 16.08
C GLY A 217 14.39 39.66 15.15
N GLY A 218 14.66 38.42 14.72
CA GLY A 218 13.70 37.60 13.99
C GLY A 218 14.14 37.28 12.56
N ARG A 219 13.32 37.60 11.55
CA ARG A 219 13.65 37.33 10.14
C ARG A 219 15.00 37.95 9.73
N VAL A 220 15.79 37.16 9.03
CA VAL A 220 17.05 37.58 8.40
C VAL A 220 17.08 37.10 6.95
N ASP A 221 17.92 37.71 6.12
CA ASP A 221 18.11 37.33 4.71
C ASP A 221 19.62 37.25 4.43
N ASP A 222 20.27 36.33 5.14
CA ASP A 222 21.71 36.13 5.00
C ASP A 222 22.04 35.47 3.65
N GLU A 223 23.29 35.58 3.21
CA GLU A 223 23.72 34.93 1.98
C GLU A 223 23.62 33.39 2.07
N VAL A 224 23.37 32.75 0.92
CA VAL A 224 23.41 31.29 0.83
C VAL A 224 24.84 30.81 1.02
N ILE A 225 25.07 30.06 2.09
CA ILE A 225 26.38 29.46 2.38
C ILE A 225 26.45 28.03 1.83
N PRO A 226 27.64 27.52 1.47
CA PRO A 226 27.79 26.19 0.88
C PRO A 226 27.36 25.03 1.78
N ARG A 227 27.40 25.22 3.10
CA ARG A 227 26.97 24.24 4.11
C ARG A 227 26.69 24.94 5.44
N HIS A 228 25.89 24.29 6.29
CA HIS A 228 25.61 24.77 7.64
C HIS A 228 26.91 24.88 8.48
N PRO A 229 27.10 25.91 9.34
CA PRO A 229 28.33 26.11 10.11
C PRO A 229 28.67 24.90 11.00
N ASP A 230 27.66 24.33 11.64
CA ASP A 230 27.80 23.14 12.51
C ASP A 230 27.80 21.80 11.75
N SER A 231 27.84 21.81 10.42
CA SER A 231 27.84 20.59 9.63
C SER A 231 29.20 19.87 9.74
N PRO A 232 29.25 18.58 10.13
CA PRO A 232 30.47 17.78 10.06
C PRO A 232 30.88 17.44 8.61
N GLY A 233 30.15 17.94 7.60
CA GLY A 233 30.25 17.52 6.21
C GLY A 233 29.22 16.45 5.87
N ARG A 234 29.20 16.03 4.60
CA ARG A 234 28.29 14.98 4.13
C ARG A 234 28.67 13.66 4.81
N SER A 235 27.80 13.16 5.69
CA SER A 235 28.02 11.83 6.29
C SER A 235 28.04 10.75 5.20
N ASN A 236 29.01 9.84 5.27
CA ASN A 236 29.04 8.62 4.44
C ASN A 236 27.85 7.68 4.72
N GLU A 237 27.12 7.91 5.81
CA GLU A 237 25.91 7.16 6.16
C GLU A 237 24.70 7.54 5.30
N MET A 238 24.78 8.63 4.53
CA MET A 238 23.66 9.07 3.70
C MET A 238 23.62 8.31 2.38
N SER A 239 22.56 7.52 2.20
CA SER A 239 22.29 6.83 0.93
C SER A 239 22.34 7.79 -0.26
N ALA A 240 22.87 7.30 -1.38
CA ALA A 240 22.87 8.04 -2.64
C ALA A 240 21.43 8.50 -3.00
N PRO A 241 21.30 9.59 -3.79
CA PRO A 241 20.01 9.95 -4.36
C PRO A 241 19.44 8.74 -5.09
N ARG A 242 18.22 8.33 -4.72
CA ARG A 242 17.54 7.23 -5.40
C ARG A 242 17.15 7.69 -6.81
N GLU A 243 17.21 6.77 -7.76
CA GLU A 243 16.75 6.99 -9.13
C GLU A 243 15.36 6.39 -9.34
N LEU A 244 14.60 6.95 -10.28
CA LEU A 244 13.29 6.38 -10.62
C LEU A 244 13.56 5.06 -11.35
N PRO A 245 12.98 3.93 -10.93
CA PRO A 245 13.19 2.68 -11.62
C PRO A 245 12.59 2.73 -13.03
N ASP A 246 12.97 1.76 -13.87
CA ASP A 246 12.33 1.58 -15.17
C ASP A 246 10.85 1.21 -14.98
N LEU A 247 9.97 2.08 -15.49
CA LEU A 247 8.53 1.92 -15.43
C LEU A 247 7.95 1.43 -16.76
N THR A 248 8.79 1.05 -17.72
CA THR A 248 8.35 0.48 -18.99
C THR A 248 7.41 -0.70 -18.75
N PRO A 249 6.33 -0.85 -19.54
CA PRO A 249 5.45 -2.01 -19.46
C PRO A 249 6.24 -3.31 -19.57
N LEU A 250 5.95 -4.27 -18.68
CA LEU A 250 6.59 -5.60 -18.79
C LEU A 250 6.07 -6.31 -20.04
N SER A 251 6.99 -6.88 -20.82
CA SER A 251 6.65 -7.64 -22.03
C SER A 251 6.13 -9.04 -21.73
N SER A 252 6.44 -9.58 -20.54
CA SER A 252 5.99 -10.89 -20.09
C SER A 252 4.48 -10.91 -19.84
N VAL A 253 3.87 -12.05 -20.09
CA VAL A 253 2.53 -12.35 -19.59
C VAL A 253 2.64 -12.68 -18.11
N PRO A 254 1.81 -12.04 -17.24
CA PRO A 254 1.87 -12.30 -15.83
C PRO A 254 1.49 -13.75 -15.54
N ARG A 255 2.19 -14.37 -14.60
CA ARG A 255 1.78 -15.64 -13.99
C ARG A 255 0.43 -15.50 -13.26
N PRO A 256 -0.25 -16.60 -12.91
CA PRO A 256 -1.38 -16.55 -12.00
C PRO A 256 -1.07 -15.75 -10.73
N MET A 257 -2.06 -15.04 -10.19
CA MET A 257 -1.93 -14.37 -8.90
C MET A 257 -1.92 -15.39 -7.76
N ASP A 258 -1.19 -15.13 -6.67
CA ASP A 258 -1.27 -15.98 -5.47
C ASP A 258 -2.68 -15.97 -4.87
N ALA A 259 -3.38 -17.10 -4.93
CA ALA A 259 -4.76 -17.26 -4.47
C ALA A 259 -4.98 -16.88 -3.00
N ARG A 260 -3.92 -16.83 -2.17
CA ARG A 260 -3.98 -16.35 -0.79
C ARG A 260 -4.41 -14.89 -0.69
N TRP A 261 -4.39 -14.12 -1.76
CA TRP A 261 -4.99 -12.78 -1.78
C TRP A 261 -6.46 -12.81 -1.32
N MET A 262 -7.20 -13.89 -1.59
CA MET A 262 -8.59 -14.04 -1.14
C MET A 262 -8.73 -14.10 0.38
N SER A 263 -7.79 -14.75 1.07
CA SER A 263 -7.73 -14.80 2.53
C SER A 263 -6.95 -13.63 3.12
N ALA A 264 -6.46 -12.71 2.29
CA ALA A 264 -5.51 -11.66 2.67
C ALA A 264 -4.25 -12.24 3.34
N HIS A 265 -3.80 -13.42 2.90
CA HIS A 265 -2.65 -14.15 3.42
C HIS A 265 -2.74 -14.47 4.92
N LYS A 266 -3.96 -14.65 5.42
CA LYS A 266 -4.15 -15.20 6.77
C LYS A 266 -3.52 -16.58 6.88
N ILE A 267 -2.86 -16.81 8.01
CA ILE A 267 -2.13 -18.05 8.29
C ILE A 267 -3.04 -19.29 8.29
N ASP A 268 -4.32 -19.14 8.64
CA ASP A 268 -5.33 -20.20 8.63
C ASP A 268 -6.08 -20.34 7.29
N GLY A 269 -5.72 -19.53 6.29
CA GLY A 269 -6.35 -19.52 4.98
C GLY A 269 -7.80 -19.04 4.96
N SER A 270 -8.35 -18.53 6.07
CA SER A 270 -9.78 -18.20 6.18
C SER A 270 -10.17 -17.01 5.31
N ILE A 271 -11.28 -17.15 4.58
CA ILE A 271 -11.82 -16.10 3.71
C ILE A 271 -12.88 -15.31 4.46
N SER A 272 -12.74 -13.98 4.46
CA SER A 272 -13.79 -13.07 4.96
C SER A 272 -14.70 -12.61 3.81
N PRO A 273 -15.96 -13.09 3.74
CA PRO A 273 -16.88 -12.74 2.64
C PRO A 273 -17.17 -11.24 2.55
N HIS A 274 -17.21 -10.55 3.70
CA HIS A 274 -17.54 -9.12 3.79
C HIS A 274 -16.48 -8.19 3.19
N ARG A 275 -15.33 -8.72 2.80
CA ARG A 275 -14.15 -7.93 2.44
C ARG A 275 -13.64 -8.18 1.02
N LEU A 276 -14.22 -9.16 0.32
CA LEU A 276 -13.92 -9.43 -1.08
C LEU A 276 -14.60 -8.43 -2.02
N PHE A 277 -15.78 -7.94 -1.66
CA PHE A 277 -16.62 -7.08 -2.51
C PHE A 277 -17.19 -5.86 -1.78
N THR A 278 -17.53 -4.84 -2.56
CA THR A 278 -18.39 -3.73 -2.15
C THR A 278 -19.88 -4.14 -2.10
N GLU A 279 -20.26 -5.21 -2.81
CA GLU A 279 -21.63 -5.74 -2.86
C GLU A 279 -21.74 -7.12 -2.19
N ARG A 280 -22.87 -7.41 -1.54
CA ARG A 280 -23.09 -8.67 -0.81
C ARG A 280 -23.30 -9.83 -1.78
N ARG A 281 -22.23 -10.49 -2.20
CA ARG A 281 -22.32 -11.79 -2.90
C ARG A 281 -22.46 -12.94 -1.90
N THR A 282 -23.16 -14.00 -2.31
CA THR A 282 -23.43 -15.20 -1.50
C THR A 282 -22.25 -16.17 -1.45
N VAL A 283 -21.32 -16.11 -2.43
CA VAL A 283 -20.13 -16.96 -2.46
C VAL A 283 -18.85 -16.20 -2.85
N PRO A 284 -17.70 -16.59 -2.29
CA PRO A 284 -17.54 -17.56 -1.21
C PRO A 284 -18.04 -16.99 0.12
N GLY A 285 -18.91 -17.74 0.82
CA GLY A 285 -19.42 -17.37 2.14
C GLY A 285 -18.50 -17.77 3.30
N SER A 286 -19.00 -17.66 4.54
CA SER A 286 -18.29 -18.13 5.73
C SER A 286 -17.88 -19.60 5.61
N GLY A 287 -16.77 -19.97 6.27
CA GLY A 287 -16.24 -21.33 6.21
C GLY A 287 -15.51 -21.68 4.92
N SER A 288 -15.18 -20.70 4.08
CA SER A 288 -14.35 -20.89 2.89
C SER A 288 -12.88 -20.62 3.21
N TYR A 289 -11.98 -21.44 2.69
CA TYR A 289 -10.54 -21.39 2.98
C TYR A 289 -9.71 -21.63 1.71
N VAL A 290 -8.63 -20.86 1.59
CA VAL A 290 -7.56 -21.06 0.60
C VAL A 290 -6.36 -21.63 1.34
N MET A 291 -5.95 -22.86 1.00
CA MET A 291 -4.88 -23.58 1.69
C MET A 291 -3.66 -23.79 0.79
N THR A 292 -2.49 -23.53 1.35
CA THR A 292 -1.14 -23.71 0.77
C THR A 292 -0.31 -24.61 1.68
N ASP A 293 0.93 -24.91 1.27
CA ASP A 293 1.87 -25.67 2.11
C ASP A 293 2.18 -24.94 3.44
N ASP A 294 2.14 -23.61 3.42
CA ASP A 294 2.36 -22.76 4.61
C ASP A 294 1.13 -22.61 5.53
N THR A 295 -0.03 -23.19 5.18
CA THR A 295 -1.25 -23.01 5.97
C THR A 295 -1.17 -23.71 7.32
N GLU A 296 -1.53 -23.00 8.38
CA GLU A 296 -1.47 -23.51 9.73
C GLU A 296 -2.67 -24.40 10.07
N LEU A 297 -2.40 -25.71 10.16
CA LEU A 297 -3.45 -26.73 10.26
C LEU A 297 -4.15 -26.83 11.62
N ARG A 298 -3.60 -26.21 12.68
CA ARG A 298 -4.13 -26.34 14.05
C ARG A 298 -5.54 -25.77 14.22
N TRP A 299 -5.99 -24.94 13.29
CA TRP A 299 -7.29 -24.28 13.29
C TRP A 299 -8.37 -25.03 12.48
N HIS A 300 -8.06 -26.23 11.99
CA HIS A 300 -8.95 -26.98 11.10
C HIS A 300 -9.32 -28.36 11.68
N ASP A 301 -10.60 -28.57 11.96
CA ASP A 301 -11.09 -29.85 12.51
C ASP A 301 -10.96 -31.01 11.52
N TRP A 302 -11.03 -30.71 10.23
CA TRP A 302 -10.84 -31.68 9.14
C TRP A 302 -9.77 -31.18 8.16
N CYS A 303 -8.80 -32.04 7.88
CA CYS A 303 -7.74 -31.80 6.90
C CYS A 303 -7.86 -32.81 5.74
N PRO A 304 -8.00 -32.34 4.49
CA PRO A 304 -8.00 -33.20 3.31
C PRO A 304 -6.71 -34.01 3.16
N ALA A 305 -6.79 -35.22 2.63
CA ALA A 305 -5.62 -36.07 2.40
C ALA A 305 -4.70 -35.47 1.33
N SER A 306 -5.24 -34.77 0.34
CA SER A 306 -4.46 -34.15 -0.73
C SER A 306 -3.45 -33.13 -0.21
N LEU A 307 -3.76 -32.42 0.88
CA LEU A 307 -2.85 -31.44 1.48
C LEU A 307 -1.51 -32.09 1.90
N LYS A 308 -1.50 -33.39 2.21
CA LYS A 308 -0.29 -34.15 2.57
C LYS A 308 0.65 -34.38 1.38
N THR A 309 0.18 -34.19 0.15
CA THR A 309 1.00 -34.37 -1.07
C THR A 309 1.91 -33.19 -1.35
N GLY A 310 1.67 -32.04 -0.69
CA GLY A 310 2.46 -30.82 -0.85
C GLY A 310 2.38 -30.20 -2.25
N GLY A 311 3.24 -29.20 -2.47
CA GLY A 311 3.36 -28.45 -3.72
C GLY A 311 2.23 -27.46 -3.91
N TYR A 312 1.59 -26.99 -2.82
CA TYR A 312 0.57 -25.96 -2.87
C TYR A 312 1.21 -24.59 -2.67
N ASP A 313 1.73 -24.02 -3.76
CA ASP A 313 2.47 -22.74 -3.79
C ASP A 313 1.55 -21.49 -3.73
N GLY A 314 0.24 -21.67 -3.79
CA GLY A 314 -0.75 -20.58 -3.86
C GLY A 314 -0.90 -19.97 -5.25
N VAL A 315 0.12 -20.08 -6.11
CA VAL A 315 0.17 -19.50 -7.46
C VAL A 315 -0.30 -20.51 -8.50
N SER A 316 0.44 -21.56 -8.74
CA SER A 316 0.10 -22.58 -9.74
C SER A 316 -0.84 -23.65 -9.20
N LYS A 317 -0.80 -23.92 -7.88
CA LYS A 317 -1.57 -24.99 -7.25
C LYS A 317 -2.01 -24.57 -5.85
N VAL A 318 -3.30 -24.72 -5.58
CA VAL A 318 -3.90 -24.37 -4.29
C VAL A 318 -4.99 -25.37 -3.91
N LEU A 319 -5.18 -25.59 -2.62
CA LEU A 319 -6.29 -26.39 -2.11
C LEU A 319 -7.40 -25.46 -1.63
N LEU A 320 -8.58 -25.62 -2.21
CA LEU A 320 -9.79 -24.93 -1.79
C LEU A 320 -10.54 -25.81 -0.81
N LYS A 321 -10.94 -25.24 0.32
CA LYS A 321 -11.68 -25.97 1.35
C LYS A 321 -12.90 -25.19 1.77
N TYR A 322 -14.02 -25.89 1.95
CA TYR A 322 -15.21 -25.37 2.57
C TYR A 322 -15.54 -26.21 3.82
N GLN A 323 -15.82 -25.54 4.93
CA GLN A 323 -16.28 -26.13 6.18
C GLN A 323 -17.00 -25.06 7.02
N GLU A 324 -18.32 -25.17 7.14
CA GLU A 324 -19.13 -24.25 7.97
C GLU A 324 -19.10 -24.69 9.44
N THR A 325 -18.15 -24.18 10.21
CA THR A 325 -17.95 -24.61 11.61
C THR A 325 -19.09 -24.22 12.55
N TRP A 326 -19.81 -23.12 12.25
CA TRP A 326 -20.90 -22.62 13.09
C TRP A 326 -22.17 -23.47 13.01
N SER A 327 -22.71 -23.68 11.82
CA SER A 327 -23.94 -24.47 11.64
C SER A 327 -23.65 -25.97 11.52
N ASP A 328 -22.41 -26.35 11.23
CA ASP A 328 -22.01 -27.73 11.06
C ASP A 328 -20.66 -28.07 11.72
N PRO A 329 -20.61 -28.08 13.07
CA PRO A 329 -19.39 -28.40 13.81
C PRO A 329 -18.91 -29.84 13.60
N LYS A 330 -19.72 -30.71 13.00
CA LYS A 330 -19.32 -32.09 12.67
C LYS A 330 -18.70 -32.20 11.27
N GLY A 331 -18.64 -31.10 10.51
CA GLY A 331 -18.05 -31.04 9.17
C GLY A 331 -18.74 -31.97 8.16
N ARG A 332 -20.05 -32.18 8.28
CA ARG A 332 -20.83 -33.03 7.36
C ARG A 332 -20.85 -32.46 5.94
N ASP A 333 -20.92 -31.14 5.83
CA ASP A 333 -20.90 -30.39 4.57
C ASP A 333 -19.48 -29.96 4.19
N ALA A 334 -18.45 -30.44 4.90
CA ALA A 334 -17.09 -30.10 4.56
C ALA A 334 -16.67 -30.77 3.24
N ALA A 335 -16.02 -30.01 2.37
CA ALA A 335 -15.46 -30.51 1.13
C ALA A 335 -14.19 -29.75 0.77
N SER A 336 -13.37 -30.37 -0.07
CA SER A 336 -12.19 -29.72 -0.64
C SER A 336 -12.01 -30.11 -2.09
N MET A 337 -11.29 -29.27 -2.83
CA MET A 337 -10.92 -29.46 -4.22
C MET A 337 -9.56 -28.83 -4.46
N VAL A 338 -8.73 -29.45 -5.29
CA VAL A 338 -7.47 -28.87 -5.75
C VAL A 338 -7.75 -28.07 -7.01
N LEU A 339 -7.21 -26.85 -7.04
CA LEU A 339 -7.22 -25.95 -8.20
C LEU A 339 -5.78 -25.81 -8.70
N ARG A 340 -5.54 -26.17 -9.96
CA ARG A 340 -4.29 -25.83 -10.66
C ARG A 340 -4.56 -24.84 -11.76
N ARG A 341 -3.60 -23.94 -11.99
CA ARG A 341 -3.71 -22.84 -12.95
C ARG A 341 -2.41 -22.66 -13.71
N GLU A 342 -2.52 -22.42 -15.01
CA GLU A 342 -1.43 -22.08 -15.90
C GLU A 342 -1.89 -20.97 -16.84
N ILE A 343 -1.01 -20.02 -17.17
CA ILE A 343 -1.29 -18.97 -18.14
C ILE A 343 -0.27 -19.07 -19.27
N ARG A 344 -0.75 -19.11 -20.52
CA ARG A 344 0.09 -19.17 -21.72
C ARG A 344 -0.14 -17.97 -22.62
N ASP A 345 0.96 -17.42 -23.10
CA ASP A 345 0.96 -16.36 -24.11
C ASP A 345 0.96 -16.99 -25.51
N LEU A 346 -0.19 -17.00 -26.18
CA LEU A 346 -0.32 -17.45 -27.56
C LEU A 346 -0.33 -16.23 -28.48
N GLU A 347 -0.19 -16.44 -29.79
CA GLU A 347 -0.04 -15.33 -30.75
C GLU A 347 -1.23 -14.35 -30.70
N THR A 348 -2.45 -14.88 -30.70
CA THR A 348 -3.70 -14.10 -30.75
C THR A 348 -4.46 -14.03 -29.42
N GLU A 349 -4.06 -14.83 -28.43
CA GLU A 349 -4.82 -15.00 -27.20
C GLU A 349 -3.92 -15.30 -25.99
N ILE A 350 -4.49 -15.10 -24.80
CA ILE A 350 -3.95 -15.55 -23.53
C ILE A 350 -4.81 -16.72 -23.06
N GLU A 351 -4.23 -17.91 -22.97
CA GLU A 351 -4.92 -19.11 -22.47
C GLU A 351 -4.73 -19.18 -20.95
N LEU A 352 -5.82 -19.12 -20.19
CA LEU A 352 -5.88 -19.46 -18.76
C LEU A 352 -6.40 -20.90 -18.64
N ARG A 353 -5.49 -21.84 -18.40
CA ARG A 353 -5.81 -23.25 -18.20
C ARG A 353 -6.03 -23.52 -16.71
N VAL A 354 -7.15 -24.18 -16.41
CA VAL A 354 -7.60 -24.48 -15.05
C VAL A 354 -7.91 -25.97 -14.93
N GLU A 355 -7.29 -26.66 -13.99
CA GLU A 355 -7.59 -28.07 -13.68
C GLU A 355 -8.20 -28.16 -12.28
N LEU A 356 -9.36 -28.82 -12.20
CA LEU A 356 -10.03 -29.15 -10.94
C LEU A 356 -9.91 -30.65 -10.67
N SER A 357 -9.30 -30.99 -9.54
CA SER A 357 -9.06 -32.39 -9.19
C SER A 357 -9.16 -32.64 -7.68
N ASN A 358 -9.04 -33.91 -7.30
CA ASN A 358 -8.95 -34.35 -5.91
C ASN A 358 -10.09 -33.82 -5.02
N PHE A 359 -11.32 -34.00 -5.49
CA PHE A 359 -12.49 -33.67 -4.69
C PHE A 359 -12.61 -34.64 -3.50
N GLU A 360 -12.59 -34.11 -2.27
CA GLU A 360 -12.64 -34.91 -1.05
C GLU A 360 -13.77 -34.48 -0.11
N ARG A 361 -14.28 -35.45 0.66
CA ARG A 361 -15.26 -35.25 1.73
C ARG A 361 -14.93 -36.13 2.95
N PRO A 362 -15.34 -35.74 4.17
CA PRO A 362 -15.25 -36.61 5.34
C PRO A 362 -16.06 -37.90 5.15
N ARG A 363 -15.47 -39.05 5.46
CA ARG A 363 -16.02 -40.40 5.22
C ARG A 363 -17.38 -40.72 5.88
N ARG A 364 -17.91 -39.87 6.76
CA ARG A 364 -18.89 -40.30 7.76
C ARG A 364 -20.37 -40.13 7.39
N LEU A 365 -20.77 -39.42 6.33
CA LEU A 365 -22.19 -39.05 6.17
C LEU A 365 -22.69 -38.97 4.72
N LYS A 366 -24.01 -39.18 4.56
CA LYS A 366 -24.71 -39.08 3.27
C LYS A 366 -24.55 -37.67 2.69
N PRO A 367 -24.17 -37.54 1.41
CA PRO A 367 -23.84 -36.26 0.80
C PRO A 367 -25.06 -35.33 0.67
N ARG A 368 -24.85 -34.04 0.93
CA ARG A 368 -25.63 -32.94 0.33
C ARG A 368 -24.73 -32.24 -0.68
N PRO A 369 -24.75 -32.66 -1.96
CA PRO A 369 -23.70 -32.30 -2.90
C PRO A 369 -23.62 -30.81 -3.22
N ASP A 370 -24.71 -30.07 -3.08
CA ASP A 370 -24.83 -28.77 -3.74
C ASP A 370 -24.06 -27.67 -3.00
N ARG A 371 -24.27 -27.48 -1.71
CA ARG A 371 -23.77 -26.27 -1.01
C ARG A 371 -22.25 -26.16 -1.05
N ALA A 372 -21.54 -27.18 -0.56
CA ALA A 372 -20.08 -27.12 -0.49
C ALA A 372 -19.44 -26.94 -1.88
N LEU A 373 -19.99 -27.61 -2.91
CA LEU A 373 -19.52 -27.49 -4.27
C LEU A 373 -19.74 -26.07 -4.83
N VAL A 374 -20.88 -25.42 -4.54
CA VAL A 374 -21.12 -24.02 -4.96
C VAL A 374 -20.06 -23.09 -4.35
N HIS A 375 -19.70 -23.28 -3.07
CA HIS A 375 -18.66 -22.49 -2.44
C HIS A 375 -17.26 -22.75 -3.04
N LEU A 376 -16.92 -24.01 -3.32
CA LEU A 376 -15.65 -24.37 -3.95
C LEU A 376 -15.54 -23.82 -5.38
N CYS A 377 -16.61 -23.93 -6.18
CA CYS A 377 -16.68 -23.34 -7.53
C CYS A 377 -16.66 -21.81 -7.47
N GLY A 378 -17.33 -21.21 -6.48
CA GLY A 378 -17.26 -19.78 -6.15
C GLY A 378 -15.83 -19.31 -5.92
N MET A 379 -15.08 -20.02 -5.07
CA MET A 379 -13.67 -19.70 -4.84
C MET A 379 -12.82 -19.84 -6.12
N ALA A 380 -13.00 -20.92 -6.89
CA ALA A 380 -12.27 -21.11 -8.14
C ALA A 380 -12.54 -19.97 -9.15
N ALA A 381 -13.82 -19.65 -9.39
CA ALA A 381 -14.22 -18.54 -10.27
C ALA A 381 -13.64 -17.19 -9.79
N MET A 382 -13.63 -16.94 -8.48
CA MET A 382 -13.02 -15.73 -7.92
C MET A 382 -11.53 -15.60 -8.18
N ILE A 383 -10.79 -16.70 -7.99
CA ILE A 383 -9.35 -16.74 -8.26
C ILE A 383 -9.10 -16.47 -9.74
N MET A 384 -9.89 -17.11 -10.62
CA MET A 384 -9.81 -16.90 -12.06
C MET A 384 -10.14 -15.46 -12.46
N CYS A 385 -11.14 -14.82 -11.84
CA CYS A 385 -11.41 -13.39 -12.03
C CYS A 385 -10.22 -12.52 -11.64
N GLY A 386 -9.50 -12.91 -10.58
CA GLY A 386 -8.21 -12.32 -10.22
C GLY A 386 -7.22 -12.34 -11.36
N ASP A 387 -6.96 -13.54 -11.88
CA ASP A 387 -6.03 -13.74 -13.00
C ASP A 387 -6.44 -12.93 -14.23
N ILE A 388 -7.72 -13.03 -14.65
CA ILE A 388 -8.28 -12.31 -15.80
C ILE A 388 -8.14 -10.80 -15.62
N HIS A 389 -8.43 -10.28 -14.43
CA HIS A 389 -8.30 -8.86 -14.13
C HIS A 389 -6.86 -8.40 -14.32
N ARG A 390 -5.87 -9.09 -13.73
CA ARG A 390 -4.45 -8.77 -13.90
C ARG A 390 -3.99 -8.88 -15.35
N GLN A 391 -4.43 -9.91 -16.09
CA GLN A 391 -4.12 -10.04 -17.52
C GLN A 391 -4.65 -8.85 -18.32
N THR A 392 -5.90 -8.45 -18.08
CA THR A 392 -6.54 -7.32 -18.74
C THR A 392 -5.78 -6.03 -18.46
N MET A 393 -5.36 -5.81 -17.21
CA MET A 393 -4.55 -4.64 -16.83
C MET A 393 -3.21 -4.60 -17.56
N ARG A 394 -2.51 -5.74 -17.69
CA ARG A 394 -1.24 -5.81 -18.42
C ARG A 394 -1.43 -5.60 -19.92
N LEU A 395 -2.48 -6.18 -20.53
CA LEU A 395 -2.81 -5.98 -21.93
C LEU A 395 -3.09 -4.50 -22.23
N ASN A 396 -3.87 -3.84 -21.37
CA ASN A 396 -4.15 -2.40 -21.47
C ASN A 396 -2.89 -1.55 -21.31
N GLU A 397 -2.03 -1.86 -20.33
CA GLU A 397 -0.75 -1.17 -20.12
C GLU A 397 0.16 -1.25 -21.35
N ARG A 398 0.17 -2.42 -22.02
CA ARG A 398 0.95 -2.67 -23.25
C ARG A 398 0.28 -2.14 -24.52
N GLN A 399 -0.99 -1.71 -24.42
CA GLN A 399 -1.83 -1.38 -25.58
C GLN A 399 -1.93 -2.54 -26.59
N VAL A 400 -2.05 -3.77 -26.08
CA VAL A 400 -2.17 -4.99 -26.88
C VAL A 400 -3.59 -5.54 -26.73
N HIS A 401 -4.20 -5.90 -27.85
CA HIS A 401 -5.51 -6.55 -27.87
C HIS A 401 -5.34 -8.05 -28.10
N LYS A 402 -5.62 -8.84 -27.06
CA LYS A 402 -5.69 -10.32 -27.12
C LYS A 402 -6.98 -10.79 -26.49
N MET A 403 -7.52 -11.90 -26.99
CA MET A 403 -8.60 -12.60 -26.32
C MET A 403 -8.06 -13.32 -25.09
N ILE A 404 -8.82 -13.37 -24.00
CA ILE A 404 -8.53 -14.25 -22.87
C ILE A 404 -9.43 -15.47 -22.99
N VAL A 405 -8.82 -16.63 -23.23
CA VAL A 405 -9.52 -17.93 -23.35
C VAL A 405 -9.35 -18.69 -22.06
N ILE A 406 -10.44 -19.26 -21.56
CA ILE A 406 -10.46 -20.02 -20.30
C ILE A 406 -10.74 -21.48 -20.64
N ASP A 407 -9.77 -22.35 -20.38
CA ASP A 407 -9.92 -23.81 -20.50
C ASP A 407 -10.08 -24.43 -19.11
N VAL A 408 -11.18 -25.12 -18.86
CA VAL A 408 -11.50 -25.73 -17.56
C VAL A 408 -11.56 -27.25 -17.70
N ASP A 409 -10.53 -27.92 -17.21
CA ASP A 409 -10.43 -29.37 -17.13
C ASP A 409 -11.00 -29.89 -15.82
N THR A 410 -12.11 -30.64 -15.91
CA THR A 410 -12.76 -31.31 -14.77
C THR A 410 -12.64 -32.82 -14.82
N SER A 411 -11.78 -33.38 -15.69
CA SER A 411 -11.58 -34.82 -15.80
C SER A 411 -11.11 -35.47 -14.49
N GLY A 412 -10.42 -34.72 -13.63
CA GLY A 412 -10.00 -35.11 -12.29
C GLY A 412 -11.10 -35.10 -11.21
N LEU A 413 -12.33 -34.70 -11.56
CA LEU A 413 -13.47 -34.69 -10.64
C LEU A 413 -14.34 -35.97 -10.75
N PRO A 414 -15.04 -36.36 -9.67
CA PRO A 414 -16.06 -37.40 -9.70
C PRO A 414 -17.18 -37.10 -10.71
N ASP A 415 -17.76 -38.17 -11.29
CA ASP A 415 -18.78 -38.07 -12.33
C ASP A 415 -19.98 -37.20 -11.88
N GLU A 416 -20.36 -37.23 -10.59
CA GLU A 416 -21.52 -36.49 -10.10
C GLU A 416 -21.37 -34.97 -10.15
N ILE A 417 -20.13 -34.46 -10.22
CA ILE A 417 -19.85 -33.03 -10.19
C ILE A 417 -19.09 -32.54 -11.44
N ARG A 418 -18.56 -33.46 -12.25
CA ARG A 418 -17.75 -33.17 -13.44
C ARG A 418 -18.49 -32.27 -14.44
N GLU A 419 -19.79 -32.51 -14.64
CA GLU A 419 -20.64 -31.77 -15.57
C GLU A 419 -21.15 -30.45 -14.97
N THR A 420 -21.39 -30.42 -13.66
CA THR A 420 -22.00 -29.27 -12.97
C THR A 420 -20.98 -28.17 -12.66
N ALA A 421 -19.75 -28.53 -12.29
CA ALA A 421 -18.74 -27.55 -11.86
C ALA A 421 -18.39 -26.51 -12.95
N PRO A 422 -18.15 -26.88 -14.24
CA PRO A 422 -17.89 -25.89 -15.30
C PRO A 422 -19.06 -24.92 -15.51
N VAL A 423 -20.30 -25.41 -15.43
CA VAL A 423 -21.51 -24.59 -15.61
C VAL A 423 -21.60 -23.53 -14.53
N TRP A 424 -21.34 -23.91 -13.27
CA TRP A 424 -21.33 -22.96 -12.15
C TRP A 424 -20.20 -21.96 -12.25
N ILE A 425 -18.98 -22.41 -12.56
CA ILE A 425 -17.83 -21.52 -12.75
C ILE A 425 -18.12 -20.50 -13.84
N LYS A 426 -18.63 -20.95 -15.00
CA LYS A 426 -19.02 -20.06 -16.10
C LYS A 426 -20.06 -19.03 -15.66
N SER A 427 -21.16 -19.48 -15.04
CA SER A 427 -22.22 -18.57 -14.56
C SER A 427 -21.69 -17.54 -13.55
N LEU A 428 -20.80 -17.95 -12.66
CA LEU A 428 -20.19 -17.06 -11.67
C LEU A 428 -19.21 -16.07 -12.32
N LEU A 429 -18.42 -16.52 -13.30
CA LEU A 429 -17.54 -15.63 -14.06
C LEU A 429 -18.34 -14.56 -14.83
N GLU A 430 -19.46 -14.93 -15.44
CA GLU A 430 -20.36 -14.00 -16.12
C GLU A 430 -20.98 -12.97 -15.16
N GLU A 431 -21.30 -13.39 -13.92
CA GLU A 431 -21.77 -12.49 -12.87
C GLU A 431 -20.66 -11.59 -12.31
N LEU A 432 -19.41 -12.06 -12.32
CA LEU A 432 -18.24 -11.38 -11.77
C LEU A 432 -17.57 -10.43 -12.74
N ALA A 433 -17.72 -10.68 -14.04
CA ALA A 433 -17.23 -9.78 -15.07
C ALA A 433 -17.86 -8.40 -14.86
N PRO A 434 -17.07 -7.31 -14.82
CA PRO A 434 -17.64 -5.97 -14.87
C PRO A 434 -18.53 -5.89 -16.12
N PRO A 435 -19.70 -5.23 -16.06
CA PRO A 435 -20.53 -5.06 -17.25
C PRO A 435 -19.64 -4.47 -18.32
N ALA A 436 -19.58 -5.13 -19.49
CA ALA A 436 -18.82 -4.62 -20.62
C ALA A 436 -19.24 -3.17 -20.79
N SER A 437 -18.33 -2.24 -20.55
CA SER A 437 -18.61 -0.82 -20.72
C SER A 437 -19.13 -0.70 -22.14
N SER A 438 -20.41 -0.38 -22.29
CA SER A 438 -21.02 -0.11 -23.58
C SER A 438 -20.20 1.01 -24.20
N ASN A 439 -19.32 0.66 -25.14
CA ASN A 439 -18.53 1.60 -25.93
C ASN A 439 -19.46 2.36 -26.91
N GLU A 440 -20.53 2.96 -26.40
CA GLU A 440 -21.45 3.79 -27.20
C GLU A 440 -20.98 5.25 -27.31
N ASP A 441 -19.93 5.68 -26.59
CA ASP A 441 -19.35 7.02 -26.75
C ASP A 441 -18.35 7.14 -27.91
N SER A 442 -18.63 6.46 -29.03
CA SER A 442 -17.98 6.72 -30.32
C SER A 442 -18.98 7.28 -31.35
N HIS A 443 -19.77 8.28 -30.95
CA HIS A 443 -20.38 9.19 -31.91
C HIS A 443 -19.33 10.18 -32.40
N SER A 444 -18.70 9.83 -33.53
CA SER A 444 -18.09 10.81 -34.42
C SER A 444 -19.19 11.72 -34.97
N GLU A 445 -19.27 12.95 -34.48
CA GLU A 445 -19.88 14.05 -35.23
C GLU A 445 -19.04 14.27 -36.50
N VAL A 446 -19.54 13.75 -37.62
CA VAL A 446 -19.14 14.20 -38.94
C VAL A 446 -20.08 15.34 -39.28
N GLU A 447 -19.58 16.58 -39.21
CA GLU A 447 -20.26 17.74 -39.80
C GLU A 447 -20.37 17.54 -41.32
N PRO A 448 -21.56 17.71 -41.92
CA PRO A 448 -21.67 17.92 -43.35
C PRO A 448 -21.44 19.40 -43.67
N THR A 449 -20.64 19.64 -44.70
CA THR A 449 -20.44 20.93 -45.40
C THR A 449 -21.72 21.61 -45.82
#